data_AF-A0AAE9B1V3-F1
#
_entry.id   AF-A0AAE9B1V3-F1
#
_cell.length_a   1.000
_cell.length_b   1.000
_cell.length_c   1.000
_cell.angle_alpha   90.00
_cell.angle_beta   90.00
_cell.angle_gamma   90.00
#
_symmetry.space_group_name_H-M   'P 1'
#
loop_
_entity.id
_entity.type
_entity.pdbx_description
1 polymer ?
#
loop_
_entity_poly.entity_id
_entity_poly.type
_entity_poly.pdbx_seq_one_letter_code
_entity_poly.pdbx_strand_id
1 'polypeptide(L)'
;MTSTTPLYLPHAYRLYEPGFAQAPHAYYTHMRAHFGDVAPIEISPGVFGYLVIGYRLALQLLRDTQTWSKDPTVWVSHLPEDSPVLGMLGPRPNPLFADGEHHARYRRVITDSFGRIQPHHLRDLVREIAALLIGRFARAGNADLIAQYARPIPSYVMNRLFGQPDHAAPRLVTALAGLIEGGENAAAANAEFEAYMRRLLALKTGERGYDLTSWIMDHSAGLSPEEVLHHVVLTVGAGQEPTTNLIANALAIMLSDDRYYAGVTNGALAPVHAVHRVLRDEPPMANYAAHYPRHNVRINNLSIPAHSLVMVSFAAANADPQGP
;
A
#
# COMPACT_ATOMS: atom_id res chain seq x y z
N MET A 1 -18.66 -10.48 -30.49
CA MET A 1 -17.62 -9.43 -30.44
C MET A 1 -18.29 -8.13 -30.00
N THR A 2 -18.48 -7.96 -28.69
CA THR A 2 -18.95 -6.68 -28.13
C THR A 2 -17.78 -5.72 -28.16
N SER A 3 -17.82 -4.78 -29.09
CA SER A 3 -16.96 -3.60 -29.08
C SER A 3 -17.14 -2.91 -27.73
N THR A 4 -16.15 -3.04 -26.85
CA THR A 4 -16.24 -2.49 -25.49
C THR A 4 -15.50 -1.17 -25.51
N THR A 5 -16.26 -0.10 -25.71
CA THR A 5 -15.73 1.27 -25.68
C THR A 5 -15.08 1.51 -24.31
N PRO A 6 -13.85 2.06 -24.25
CA PRO A 6 -13.22 2.39 -22.97
C PRO A 6 -14.14 3.32 -22.15
N LEU A 7 -14.22 3.07 -20.85
CA LEU A 7 -15.00 3.87 -19.92
C LEU A 7 -14.51 5.32 -19.99
N TYR A 8 -15.35 6.25 -20.46
CA TYR A 8 -15.08 7.69 -20.40
C TYR A 8 -16.04 8.33 -19.40
N LEU A 9 -15.49 9.06 -18.43
CA LEU A 9 -16.26 9.75 -17.39
C LEU A 9 -16.08 11.26 -17.55
N PRO A 10 -17.10 12.00 -18.02
CA PRO A 10 -17.03 13.45 -18.06
C PRO A 10 -16.87 13.99 -16.63
N HIS A 11 -16.07 15.04 -16.46
CA HIS A 11 -15.76 15.67 -15.17
C HIS A 11 -14.98 14.80 -14.17
N ALA A 12 -14.26 13.77 -14.65
CA ALA A 12 -13.35 13.01 -13.81
C ALA A 12 -12.20 13.88 -13.27
N TYR A 13 -11.90 13.75 -11.97
CA TYR A 13 -10.74 14.39 -11.36
C TYR A 13 -9.47 13.61 -11.67
N ARG A 14 -8.44 14.31 -12.17
CA ARG A 14 -7.13 13.73 -12.46
C ARG A 14 -6.33 13.62 -11.17
N LEU A 15 -6.13 12.40 -10.67
CA LEU A 15 -5.41 12.20 -9.42
C LEU A 15 -3.88 12.31 -9.58
N TYR A 16 -3.40 12.26 -10.81
CA TYR A 16 -1.98 12.36 -11.16
C TYR A 16 -1.53 13.81 -11.42
N GLU A 17 -2.43 14.80 -11.36
CA GLU A 17 -2.05 16.18 -11.63
C GLU A 17 -1.36 16.83 -10.42
N PRO A 18 -0.39 17.75 -10.62
CA PRO A 18 0.38 18.32 -9.52
C PRO A 18 -0.46 18.99 -8.43
N GLY A 19 -1.59 19.58 -8.80
CA GLY A 19 -2.52 20.22 -7.86
C GLY A 19 -3.11 19.25 -6.84
N PHE A 20 -3.36 18.00 -7.23
CA PHE A 20 -3.90 16.98 -6.32
C PHE A 20 -2.90 16.63 -5.22
N ALA A 21 -1.63 16.46 -5.56
CA ALA A 21 -0.58 16.16 -4.57
C ALA A 21 -0.31 17.35 -3.61
N GLN A 22 -0.48 18.58 -4.09
CA GLN A 22 -0.25 19.79 -3.28
C GLN A 22 -1.40 20.09 -2.31
N ALA A 23 -2.64 19.80 -2.69
CA ALA A 23 -3.83 20.16 -1.90
C ALA A 23 -4.95 19.09 -1.95
N PRO A 24 -4.67 17.84 -1.56
CA PRO A 24 -5.62 16.72 -1.74
C PRO A 24 -6.96 16.95 -1.02
N HIS A 25 -6.95 17.56 0.17
CA HIS A 25 -8.15 17.85 0.95
C HIS A 25 -9.11 18.84 0.26
N ALA A 26 -8.58 19.78 -0.51
CA ALA A 26 -9.39 20.71 -1.29
C ALA A 26 -10.14 19.95 -2.41
N TYR A 27 -9.47 19.00 -3.06
CA TYR A 27 -10.09 18.11 -4.05
C TYR A 27 -11.18 17.26 -3.42
N TYR A 28 -10.91 16.61 -2.29
CA TYR A 28 -11.92 15.79 -1.60
C TYR A 28 -13.14 16.61 -1.16
N THR A 29 -12.93 17.83 -0.66
CA THR A 29 -14.00 18.75 -0.28
C THR A 29 -14.86 19.10 -1.49
N HIS A 30 -14.21 19.44 -2.60
CA HIS A 30 -14.89 19.81 -3.82
C HIS A 30 -15.62 18.62 -4.48
N MET A 31 -15.01 17.43 -4.52
CA MET A 31 -15.65 16.18 -4.94
C MET A 31 -16.91 15.91 -4.12
N ARG A 32 -16.83 16.04 -2.78
CA ARG A 32 -17.96 15.80 -1.87
C ARG A 32 -19.11 16.77 -2.13
N ALA A 33 -18.81 18.04 -2.37
CA ALA A 33 -19.83 19.05 -2.68
C ALA A 33 -20.56 18.77 -4.01
N HIS A 34 -19.88 18.18 -5.00
CA HIS A 34 -20.45 17.94 -6.33
C HIS A 34 -21.09 16.56 -6.50
N PHE A 35 -20.51 15.52 -5.90
CA PHE A 35 -20.89 14.12 -6.15
C PHE A 35 -21.32 13.34 -4.89
N GLY A 36 -21.18 13.92 -3.70
CA GLY A 36 -21.47 13.24 -2.43
C GLY A 36 -20.39 12.22 -2.07
N ASP A 37 -20.77 10.97 -1.84
CA ASP A 37 -19.89 9.94 -1.26
C ASP A 37 -18.93 9.25 -2.25
N VAL A 38 -19.12 9.48 -3.55
CA VAL A 38 -18.32 8.84 -4.61
C VAL A 38 -18.18 9.79 -5.80
N ALA A 39 -16.97 9.92 -6.35
CA ALA A 39 -16.68 10.83 -7.47
C ALA A 39 -15.99 10.09 -8.63
N PRO A 40 -16.23 10.49 -9.89
CA PRO A 40 -15.46 9.99 -11.03
C PRO A 40 -14.00 10.48 -10.97
N ILE A 41 -13.06 9.60 -11.29
CA ILE A 41 -11.62 9.89 -11.26
C ILE A 41 -10.90 9.35 -12.50
N GLU A 42 -9.75 9.94 -12.77
CA GLU A 42 -8.78 9.50 -13.76
C GLU A 42 -7.44 9.28 -13.03
N ILE A 43 -6.97 8.03 -12.95
CA ILE A 43 -5.78 7.66 -12.15
C ILE A 43 -4.48 7.70 -12.94
N SER A 44 -4.58 7.66 -14.26
CA SER A 44 -3.52 7.79 -15.24
C SER A 44 -4.19 8.26 -16.54
N PRO A 45 -3.49 8.98 -17.45
CA PRO A 45 -4.06 9.38 -18.73
C PRO A 45 -4.85 8.26 -19.42
N GLY A 46 -6.16 8.45 -19.60
CA GLY A 46 -7.07 7.50 -20.24
C GLY A 46 -7.56 6.34 -19.37
N VAL A 47 -7.16 6.26 -18.09
CA VAL A 47 -7.57 5.22 -17.15
C VAL A 47 -8.54 5.79 -16.12
N PHE A 48 -9.83 5.51 -16.32
CA PHE A 48 -10.92 6.04 -15.52
C PHE A 48 -11.43 5.06 -14.46
N GLY A 49 -12.01 5.60 -13.39
CA GLY A 49 -12.66 4.85 -12.33
C GLY A 49 -13.48 5.74 -11.41
N TYR A 50 -13.81 5.23 -10.23
CA TYR A 50 -14.56 5.95 -9.21
C TYR A 50 -13.79 5.94 -7.88
N LEU A 51 -13.85 7.04 -7.14
CA LEU A 51 -13.26 7.17 -5.81
C LEU A 51 -14.36 7.31 -4.76
N VAL A 52 -14.45 6.34 -3.87
CA VAL A 52 -15.30 6.42 -2.68
C VAL A 52 -14.61 7.30 -1.65
N ILE A 53 -15.29 8.37 -1.25
CA ILE A 53 -14.82 9.40 -0.32
C ILE A 53 -15.68 9.55 0.93
N GLY A 54 -16.89 8.97 0.95
CA GLY A 54 -17.77 8.92 2.12
C GLY A 54 -17.42 7.76 3.05
N TYR A 55 -17.40 8.02 4.36
CA TYR A 55 -16.98 7.05 5.38
C TYR A 55 -17.88 5.82 5.43
N ARG A 56 -19.21 6.03 5.47
CA ARG A 56 -20.18 4.94 5.57
C ARG A 56 -20.16 4.05 4.33
N LEU A 57 -20.08 4.67 3.15
CA LEU A 57 -20.00 3.94 1.89
C LEU A 57 -18.70 3.14 1.78
N ALA A 58 -17.57 3.73 2.19
CA ALA A 58 -16.29 3.01 2.25
C ALA A 58 -16.40 1.75 3.11
N LEU A 59 -16.99 1.85 4.32
CA LEU A 59 -17.19 0.68 5.18
C LEU A 59 -18.13 -0.37 4.60
N GLN A 60 -19.21 0.05 3.95
CA GLN A 60 -20.14 -0.87 3.29
C GLN A 60 -19.43 -1.64 2.16
N LEU A 61 -18.73 -0.91 1.28
CA LEU A 61 -17.98 -1.48 0.17
C LEU A 61 -16.90 -2.45 0.67
N LEU A 62 -16.09 -2.05 1.65
CA LEU A 62 -14.98 -2.86 2.19
C LEU A 62 -15.44 -4.14 2.91
N ARG A 63 -16.72 -4.24 3.28
CA ARG A 63 -17.30 -5.41 3.97
C ARG A 63 -18.12 -6.31 3.04
N ASP A 64 -18.56 -5.80 1.89
CA ASP A 64 -19.39 -6.53 0.95
C ASP A 64 -18.54 -7.22 -0.13
N THR A 65 -18.02 -8.40 0.21
CA THR A 65 -17.25 -9.24 -0.71
C THR A 65 -18.10 -9.94 -1.78
N GLN A 66 -19.43 -9.84 -1.69
CA GLN A 66 -20.34 -10.43 -2.69
C GLN A 66 -20.46 -9.50 -3.90
N THR A 67 -20.70 -8.21 -3.65
CA THR A 67 -20.81 -7.20 -4.72
C THR A 67 -19.44 -6.77 -5.25
N TRP A 68 -18.48 -6.56 -4.35
CA TRP A 68 -17.19 -5.94 -4.67
C TRP A 68 -16.08 -6.97 -4.73
N SER A 69 -15.68 -7.33 -5.95
CA SER A 69 -14.60 -8.27 -6.22
C SER A 69 -13.23 -7.60 -6.10
N LYS A 70 -12.23 -8.38 -5.71
CA LYS A 70 -10.80 -8.00 -5.81
C LYS A 70 -10.14 -8.39 -7.12
N ASP A 71 -10.80 -9.19 -7.96
CA ASP A 71 -10.25 -9.68 -9.21
C ASP A 71 -10.29 -8.60 -10.31
N PRO A 72 -9.12 -8.12 -10.79
CA PRO A 72 -9.05 -7.07 -11.79
C PRO A 72 -9.17 -7.60 -13.23
N THR A 73 -9.28 -8.91 -13.45
CA THR A 73 -9.08 -9.56 -14.77
C THR A 73 -9.93 -8.92 -15.88
N VAL A 74 -11.23 -8.73 -15.62
CA VAL A 74 -12.14 -8.13 -16.61
C VAL A 74 -11.85 -6.63 -16.81
N TRP A 75 -11.48 -5.91 -15.76
CA TRP A 75 -11.11 -4.50 -15.90
C TRP A 75 -9.83 -4.34 -16.74
N VAL A 76 -8.81 -5.14 -16.45
CA VAL A 76 -7.51 -5.14 -17.14
C VAL A 76 -7.64 -5.51 -18.61
N SER A 77 -8.57 -6.39 -19.00
CA SER A 77 -8.76 -6.74 -20.42
C SER A 77 -9.23 -5.57 -21.30
N HIS A 78 -9.61 -4.44 -20.71
CA HIS A 78 -9.97 -3.20 -21.42
C HIS A 78 -8.83 -2.16 -21.44
N LEU A 79 -7.67 -2.46 -20.86
CA LEU A 79 -6.53 -1.57 -20.82
C LEU A 79 -5.49 -1.96 -21.89
N PRO A 80 -4.69 -0.99 -22.37
CA PRO A 80 -3.48 -1.30 -23.13
C PRO A 80 -2.52 -2.20 -22.34
N GLU A 81 -1.81 -3.11 -23.02
CA GLU A 81 -0.85 -4.03 -22.39
C GLU A 81 0.31 -3.30 -21.69
N ASP A 82 0.66 -2.10 -22.16
CA ASP A 82 1.70 -1.23 -21.62
C ASP A 82 1.17 -0.20 -20.61
N SER A 83 -0.09 -0.34 -20.16
CA SER A 83 -0.70 0.62 -19.24
C SER A 83 0.08 0.69 -17.92
N PRO A 84 0.51 1.89 -17.47
CA PRO A 84 1.39 2.05 -16.31
C PRO A 84 0.76 1.60 -14.99
N VAL A 85 -0.58 1.51 -14.94
CA VAL A 85 -1.32 1.07 -13.73
C VAL A 85 -1.24 -0.44 -13.50
N LEU A 86 -0.89 -1.23 -14.51
CA LEU A 86 -0.81 -2.70 -14.41
C LEU A 86 0.25 -3.14 -13.41
N GLY A 87 1.32 -2.37 -13.25
CA GLY A 87 2.34 -2.61 -12.22
C GLY A 87 1.75 -2.67 -10.80
N MET A 88 0.68 -1.94 -10.51
CA MET A 88 0.07 -1.93 -9.17
C MET A 88 -1.29 -2.64 -9.11
N LEU A 89 -2.06 -2.64 -10.19
CA LEU A 89 -3.44 -3.13 -10.23
C LEU A 89 -3.63 -4.38 -11.11
N GLY A 90 -2.56 -4.86 -11.77
CA GLY A 90 -2.61 -6.08 -12.58
C GLY A 90 -2.82 -7.35 -11.74
N PRO A 91 -3.51 -8.36 -12.29
CA PRO A 91 -3.82 -9.61 -11.60
C PRO A 91 -2.54 -10.37 -11.23
N ARG A 92 -2.49 -10.89 -9.99
CA ARG A 92 -1.39 -11.70 -9.47
C ARG A 92 -1.93 -12.82 -8.57
N PRO A 93 -1.28 -13.99 -8.50
CA PRO A 93 -1.72 -15.10 -7.65
C PRO A 93 -1.36 -14.86 -6.17
N ASN A 94 -2.03 -13.88 -5.55
CA ASN A 94 -1.85 -13.48 -4.17
C ASN A 94 -3.19 -13.00 -3.57
N PRO A 95 -3.29 -12.78 -2.24
CA PRO A 95 -4.57 -12.47 -1.61
C PRO A 95 -5.12 -11.08 -1.96
N LEU A 96 -4.33 -10.18 -2.55
CA LEU A 96 -4.80 -8.84 -2.89
C LEU A 96 -5.75 -8.83 -4.10
N PHE A 97 -5.60 -9.80 -5.01
CA PHE A 97 -6.33 -9.91 -6.28
C PHE A 97 -7.24 -11.13 -6.37
N ALA A 98 -7.59 -11.73 -5.22
CA ALA A 98 -8.40 -12.93 -5.14
C ALA A 98 -9.63 -12.72 -4.27
N ASP A 99 -10.67 -13.51 -4.52
CA ASP A 99 -11.89 -13.57 -3.72
C ASP A 99 -12.11 -14.99 -3.14
N GLY A 100 -13.10 -15.12 -2.25
CA GLY A 100 -13.63 -16.41 -1.82
C GLY A 100 -12.59 -17.37 -1.25
N GLU A 101 -12.63 -18.63 -1.70
CA GLU A 101 -11.73 -19.69 -1.22
C GLU A 101 -10.27 -19.45 -1.59
N HIS A 102 -9.99 -18.89 -2.77
CA HIS A 102 -8.62 -18.54 -3.17
C HIS A 102 -8.05 -17.47 -2.23
N HIS A 103 -8.81 -16.40 -1.96
CA HIS A 103 -8.41 -15.39 -0.98
C HIS A 103 -8.20 -16.02 0.41
N ALA A 104 -9.11 -16.87 0.87
CA ALA A 104 -9.00 -17.52 2.17
C ALA A 104 -7.73 -18.40 2.28
N ARG A 105 -7.40 -19.17 1.23
CA ARG A 105 -6.18 -19.97 1.15
C ARG A 105 -4.94 -19.09 1.20
N TYR A 106 -4.85 -18.07 0.36
CA TYR A 106 -3.72 -17.15 0.30
C TYR A 106 -3.52 -16.35 1.59
N ARG A 107 -4.61 -15.78 2.14
CA ARG A 107 -4.59 -15.02 3.39
C ARG A 107 -4.12 -15.87 4.57
N ARG A 108 -4.49 -17.15 4.61
CA ARG A 108 -4.05 -18.07 5.67
C ARG A 108 -2.53 -18.20 5.70
N VAL A 109 -1.88 -18.34 4.54
CA VAL A 109 -0.41 -18.43 4.46
C VAL A 109 0.26 -17.22 5.08
N ILE A 110 -0.22 -16.01 4.75
CA ILE A 110 0.31 -14.77 5.33
C ILE A 110 0.08 -14.74 6.84
N THR A 111 -1.15 -15.02 7.28
CA THR A 111 -1.53 -14.95 8.70
C THR A 111 -0.71 -15.91 9.56
N ASP A 112 -0.59 -17.16 9.11
CA ASP A 112 0.13 -18.21 9.83
C ASP A 112 1.65 -17.95 9.84
N SER A 113 2.21 -17.42 8.74
CA SER A 113 3.63 -17.09 8.65
C SER A 113 3.99 -15.89 9.52
N PHE A 114 3.21 -14.80 9.46
CA PHE A 114 3.44 -13.62 10.30
C PHE A 114 3.14 -13.89 11.79
N GLY A 115 2.20 -14.79 12.09
CA GLY A 115 1.90 -15.22 13.46
C GLY A 115 3.07 -15.92 14.17
N ARG A 116 4.08 -16.37 13.43
CA ARG A 116 5.31 -16.94 14.00
C ARG A 116 6.31 -15.88 14.49
N ILE A 117 6.14 -14.61 14.08
CA ILE A 117 7.03 -13.53 14.49
C ILE A 117 6.78 -13.21 15.97
N GLN A 118 7.82 -13.31 16.78
CA GLN A 118 7.76 -12.97 18.20
C GLN A 118 7.75 -11.44 18.38
N PRO A 119 6.72 -10.84 19.00
CA PRO A 119 6.61 -9.39 19.14
C PRO A 119 7.81 -8.74 19.86
N HIS A 120 8.37 -9.42 20.86
CA HIS A 120 9.55 -8.94 21.59
C HIS A 120 10.79 -8.89 20.70
N HIS A 121 11.03 -9.93 19.89
CA HIS A 121 12.13 -9.97 18.94
C HIS A 121 11.97 -8.84 17.91
N LEU A 122 10.79 -8.67 17.33
CA LEU A 122 10.53 -7.60 16.37
C LEU A 122 10.81 -6.21 16.99
N ARG A 123 10.39 -6.00 18.24
CA ARG A 123 10.66 -4.74 18.95
C ARG A 123 12.16 -4.50 19.15
N ASP A 124 12.92 -5.53 19.50
CA ASP A 124 14.37 -5.40 19.72
C ASP A 124 15.11 -5.18 18.40
N LEU A 125 14.72 -5.88 17.33
CA LEU A 125 15.23 -5.66 15.97
C LEU A 125 15.01 -4.21 15.51
N VAL A 126 13.79 -3.69 15.66
CA VAL A 126 13.47 -2.30 15.28
C VAL A 126 14.30 -1.31 16.11
N ARG A 127 14.50 -1.57 17.42
CA ARG A 127 15.32 -0.72 18.28
C ARG A 127 16.78 -0.70 17.85
N GLU A 128 17.34 -1.87 17.54
CA GLU A 128 18.71 -2.01 17.05
C GLU A 128 18.92 -1.19 15.76
N ILE A 129 18.04 -1.38 14.78
CA ILE A 129 18.11 -0.67 13.49
C ILE A 129 17.97 0.84 13.70
N ALA A 130 16.99 1.28 14.50
CA ALA A 130 16.78 2.70 14.79
C ALA A 130 18.02 3.33 15.45
N ALA A 131 18.60 2.68 16.45
CA ALA A 131 19.80 3.17 17.13
C ALA A 131 21.01 3.26 16.18
N LEU A 132 21.18 2.26 15.31
CA LEU A 132 22.23 2.24 14.29
C LEU A 132 22.08 3.42 13.32
N LEU A 133 20.86 3.66 12.82
CA LEU A 133 20.59 4.75 11.88
C LEU A 133 20.79 6.12 12.52
N ILE A 134 20.28 6.31 13.75
CA ILE A 134 20.50 7.54 14.53
C ILE A 134 21.99 7.79 14.75
N GLY A 135 22.76 6.75 15.10
CA GLY A 135 24.21 6.86 15.30
C GLY A 135 24.98 7.38 14.10
N ARG A 136 24.47 7.19 12.86
CA ARG A 136 25.11 7.66 11.62
C ARG A 136 25.05 9.18 11.45
N PHE A 137 23.97 9.82 11.90
CA PHE A 137 23.78 11.27 11.73
C PHE A 137 23.84 12.07 13.03
N ALA A 138 23.78 11.42 14.21
CA ALA A 138 23.79 12.11 15.50
C ALA A 138 24.97 13.07 15.69
N ARG A 139 26.16 12.74 15.16
CA ARG A 139 27.35 13.60 15.24
C ARG A 139 27.31 14.81 14.31
N ALA A 140 26.53 14.75 13.22
CA ALA A 140 26.43 15.84 12.26
C ALA A 140 25.51 16.98 12.76
N GLY A 141 24.62 16.68 13.72
CA GLY A 141 23.67 17.65 14.28
C GLY A 141 22.52 18.05 13.35
N ASN A 142 22.46 17.47 12.15
CA ASN A 142 21.36 17.61 11.18
C ASN A 142 21.20 16.29 10.40
N ALA A 143 20.00 16.05 9.85
CA ALA A 143 19.69 14.85 9.07
C ALA A 143 18.49 15.08 8.14
N ASP A 144 18.51 14.42 6.98
CA ASP A 144 17.31 14.13 6.21
C ASP A 144 16.67 12.87 6.80
N LEU A 145 15.65 13.06 7.64
CA LEU A 145 14.99 11.96 8.34
C LEU A 145 14.20 11.04 7.42
N ILE A 146 13.86 11.45 6.20
CA ILE A 146 13.20 10.57 5.23
C ILE A 146 14.24 9.59 4.67
N ALA A 147 15.30 10.13 4.06
CA ALA A 147 16.31 9.32 3.40
C ALA A 147 17.20 8.53 4.38
N GLN A 148 17.51 9.12 5.55
CA GLN A 148 18.47 8.55 6.49
C GLN A 148 17.84 7.74 7.62
N TYR A 149 16.51 7.79 7.81
CA TYR A 149 15.83 7.12 8.93
C TYR A 149 14.52 6.42 8.55
N ALA A 150 13.50 7.15 8.07
CA ALA A 150 12.17 6.63 7.82
C ALA A 150 12.12 5.55 6.72
N ARG A 151 12.77 5.79 5.57
CA ARG A 151 12.87 4.80 4.48
C ARG A 151 13.74 3.59 4.85
N PRO A 152 14.92 3.75 5.46
CA PRO A 152 15.76 2.60 5.81
C PRO A 152 15.14 1.64 6.82
N ILE A 153 14.36 2.11 7.82
CA ILE A 153 13.84 1.23 8.88
C ILE A 153 13.03 0.05 8.33
N PRO A 154 11.93 0.25 7.56
CA PRO A 154 11.16 -0.86 7.01
C PRO A 154 12.01 -1.77 6.10
N SER A 155 12.94 -1.21 5.33
CA SER A 155 13.81 -1.99 4.45
C SER A 155 14.74 -2.95 5.20
N TYR A 156 15.42 -2.49 6.26
CA TYR A 156 16.26 -3.35 7.09
C TYR A 156 15.43 -4.40 7.85
N VAL A 157 14.30 -4.00 8.43
CA VAL A 157 13.41 -4.91 9.17
C VAL A 157 12.91 -6.02 8.24
N MET A 158 12.38 -5.68 7.07
CA MET A 158 11.86 -6.65 6.12
C MET A 158 12.96 -7.57 5.60
N ASN A 159 14.15 -7.06 5.29
CA ASN A 159 15.24 -7.94 4.89
C ASN A 159 15.58 -9.00 5.95
N ARG A 160 15.71 -8.61 7.22
CA ARG A 160 15.99 -9.56 8.30
C ARG A 160 14.85 -10.56 8.47
N LEU A 161 13.60 -10.11 8.49
CA LEU A 161 12.44 -10.99 8.65
C LEU A 161 12.27 -11.98 7.50
N PHE A 162 12.69 -11.62 6.28
CA PHE A 162 12.63 -12.50 5.11
C PHE A 162 13.90 -13.32 4.90
N GLY A 163 14.86 -13.21 5.81
CA GLY A 163 16.09 -13.99 5.83
C GLY A 163 17.11 -13.55 4.77
N GLN A 164 17.08 -12.28 4.37
CA GLN A 164 18.09 -11.61 3.55
C GLN A 164 19.18 -11.00 4.45
N PRO A 165 20.44 -10.97 4.00
CA PRO A 165 21.50 -10.26 4.70
C PRO A 165 21.34 -8.73 4.57
N ASP A 166 21.78 -7.98 5.59
CA ASP A 166 21.62 -6.51 5.67
C ASP A 166 22.24 -5.77 4.47
N HIS A 167 23.30 -6.29 3.86
CA HIS A 167 23.95 -5.66 2.70
C HIS A 167 23.06 -5.64 1.44
N ALA A 168 21.99 -6.44 1.41
CA ALA A 168 21.01 -6.44 0.32
C ALA A 168 19.96 -5.32 0.47
N ALA A 169 19.86 -4.66 1.64
CA ALA A 169 18.80 -3.68 1.93
C ALA A 169 18.83 -2.44 1.02
N PRO A 170 20.00 -1.86 0.66
CA PRO A 170 20.04 -0.74 -0.27
C PRO A 170 19.44 -1.07 -1.65
N ARG A 171 19.64 -2.30 -2.15
CA ARG A 171 19.06 -2.73 -3.44
C ARG A 171 17.54 -2.83 -3.36
N LEU A 172 17.02 -3.30 -2.23
CA LEU A 172 15.59 -3.33 -1.98
C LEU A 172 14.99 -1.91 -1.96
N VAL A 173 15.66 -0.96 -1.29
CA VAL A 173 15.27 0.46 -1.29
C VAL A 173 15.21 1.01 -2.71
N THR A 174 16.24 0.78 -3.53
CA THR A 174 16.29 1.27 -4.92
C THR A 174 15.18 0.68 -5.78
N ALA A 175 14.97 -0.64 -5.72
CA ALA A 175 13.93 -1.30 -6.51
C ALA A 175 12.52 -0.83 -6.13
N LEU A 176 12.28 -0.62 -4.83
CA LEU A 176 10.99 -0.10 -4.33
C LEU A 176 10.77 1.37 -4.71
N ALA A 177 11.80 2.22 -4.61
CA ALA A 177 11.68 3.63 -4.99
C ALA A 177 11.20 3.78 -6.44
N GLY A 178 11.75 3.00 -7.38
CA GLY A 178 11.33 3.02 -8.78
C GLY A 178 9.89 2.53 -9.02
N LEU A 179 9.35 1.67 -8.16
CA LEU A 179 7.94 1.24 -8.21
C LEU A 179 6.98 2.37 -7.79
N ILE A 180 7.40 3.18 -6.82
CA ILE A 180 6.59 4.24 -6.21
C ILE A 180 6.59 5.51 -7.06
N GLU A 181 7.76 5.91 -7.58
CA GLU A 181 7.89 7.10 -8.43
C GLU A 181 7.08 6.98 -9.73
N GLY A 182 6.84 5.74 -10.19
CA GLY A 182 6.03 5.49 -11.38
C GLY A 182 6.69 5.98 -12.67
N GLY A 183 5.89 6.11 -13.73
CA GLY A 183 6.37 6.58 -15.04
C GLY A 183 7.09 5.53 -15.88
N GLU A 184 7.94 5.97 -16.81
CA GLU A 184 8.59 5.12 -17.83
C GLU A 184 9.41 3.96 -17.22
N ASN A 185 9.94 4.16 -16.00
CA ASN A 185 10.77 3.17 -15.31
C ASN A 185 10.00 2.19 -14.42
N ALA A 186 8.68 2.35 -14.25
CA ALA A 186 7.89 1.54 -13.32
C ALA A 186 7.92 0.04 -13.68
N ALA A 187 7.84 -0.30 -14.97
CA ALA A 187 7.92 -1.68 -15.45
C ALA A 187 9.30 -2.29 -15.16
N ALA A 188 10.38 -1.53 -15.39
CA ALA A 188 11.74 -1.97 -15.10
C ALA A 188 11.97 -2.16 -13.60
N ALA A 189 11.46 -1.25 -12.76
CA ALA A 189 11.52 -1.37 -11.31
C ALA A 189 10.75 -2.59 -10.78
N ASN A 190 9.55 -2.86 -11.33
CA ASN A 190 8.80 -4.08 -11.01
C ASN A 190 9.59 -5.34 -11.37
N ALA A 191 10.18 -5.38 -12.57
CA ALA A 191 10.99 -6.50 -13.01
C ALA A 191 12.24 -6.70 -12.13
N GLU A 192 12.92 -5.62 -11.73
CA GLU A 192 14.07 -5.70 -10.81
C GLU A 192 13.65 -6.20 -9.42
N PHE A 193 12.53 -5.70 -8.90
CA PHE A 193 11.99 -6.12 -7.61
C PHE A 193 11.61 -7.62 -7.62
N GLU A 194 10.94 -8.08 -8.67
CA GLU A 194 10.66 -9.51 -8.86
C GLU A 194 11.94 -10.33 -8.98
N ALA A 195 12.93 -9.86 -9.75
CA ALA A 195 14.22 -10.54 -9.88
C ALA A 195 14.97 -10.64 -8.54
N TYR A 196 14.90 -9.59 -7.71
CA TYR A 196 15.43 -9.62 -6.35
C TYR A 196 14.73 -10.68 -5.50
N MET A 197 13.39 -10.78 -5.58
CA MET A 197 12.63 -11.80 -4.85
C MET A 197 12.89 -13.21 -5.37
N ARG A 198 13.09 -13.41 -6.67
CA ARG A 198 13.48 -14.72 -7.23
C ARG A 198 14.83 -15.19 -6.70
N ARG A 199 15.80 -14.28 -6.53
CA ARG A 199 17.10 -14.61 -5.91
C ARG A 199 16.94 -15.03 -4.46
N LEU A 200 16.05 -14.36 -3.72
CA LEU A 200 15.71 -14.75 -2.35
C LEU A 200 15.14 -16.17 -2.28
N LEU A 201 14.16 -16.47 -3.14
CA LEU A 201 13.56 -17.79 -3.18
C LEU A 201 14.57 -18.88 -3.56
N ALA A 202 15.47 -18.59 -4.51
CA ALA A 202 16.54 -19.50 -4.89
C ALA A 202 17.49 -19.79 -3.71
N LEU A 203 17.92 -18.75 -2.99
CA LEU A 203 18.74 -18.89 -1.78
C LEU A 203 18.03 -19.77 -0.74
N LYS A 204 16.75 -19.46 -0.44
CA LYS A 204 16.00 -20.19 0.58
C LYS A 204 15.70 -21.62 0.18
N THR A 205 15.61 -21.94 -1.12
CA THR A 205 15.46 -23.31 -1.64
C THR A 205 16.60 -24.23 -1.19
N GLY A 206 17.84 -23.73 -1.13
CA GLY A 206 18.97 -24.48 -0.59
C GLY A 206 19.07 -24.41 0.94
N GLU A 207 18.66 -23.29 1.53
CA GLU A 207 18.90 -22.98 2.95
C GLU A 207 17.65 -22.41 3.63
N ARG A 208 16.77 -23.30 4.09
CA ARG A 208 15.60 -22.92 4.92
C ARG A 208 16.06 -22.36 6.27
N GLY A 209 15.36 -21.33 6.74
CA GLY A 209 15.66 -20.66 8.00
C GLY A 209 14.43 -20.28 8.82
N TYR A 210 14.68 -19.60 9.94
CA TYR A 210 13.64 -18.99 10.76
C TYR A 210 13.27 -17.60 10.21
N ASP A 211 12.67 -17.60 9.02
CA ASP A 211 12.28 -16.39 8.29
C ASP A 211 10.95 -16.57 7.55
N LEU A 212 10.29 -15.44 7.25
CA LEU A 212 9.00 -15.39 6.56
C LEU A 212 9.02 -16.12 5.22
N THR A 213 10.09 -15.97 4.45
CA THR A 213 10.23 -16.63 3.15
C THR A 213 10.14 -18.14 3.29
N SER A 214 10.94 -18.71 4.20
CA SER A 214 10.97 -20.14 4.47
C SER A 214 9.60 -20.65 4.97
N TRP A 215 8.95 -19.90 5.87
CA TRP A 215 7.64 -20.30 6.39
C TRP A 215 6.53 -20.24 5.33
N ILE A 216 6.57 -19.27 4.41
CA ILE A 216 5.65 -19.20 3.26
C ILE A 216 5.89 -20.38 2.31
N MET A 217 7.15 -20.69 2.02
CA MET A 217 7.53 -21.81 1.14
C MET A 217 7.09 -23.18 1.68
N ASP A 218 7.23 -23.39 2.99
CA ASP A 218 6.95 -24.66 3.64
C ASP A 218 5.50 -24.76 4.17
N HIS A 219 4.65 -23.78 3.82
CA HIS A 219 3.28 -23.72 4.32
C HIS A 219 2.41 -24.87 3.78
N SER A 220 1.62 -25.51 4.66
CA SER A 220 0.78 -26.67 4.33
C SER A 220 -0.35 -26.41 3.33
N ALA A 221 -0.67 -25.14 3.07
CA ALA A 221 -1.60 -24.72 2.02
C ALA A 221 -1.08 -24.98 0.59
N GLY A 222 0.20 -25.40 0.46
CA GLY A 222 0.80 -25.90 -0.77
C GLY A 222 0.81 -24.88 -1.89
N LEU A 223 1.46 -23.73 -1.67
CA LEU A 223 1.59 -22.70 -2.70
C LEU A 223 2.50 -23.19 -3.86
N SER A 224 2.12 -22.88 -5.10
CA SER A 224 2.99 -23.04 -6.26
C SER A 224 4.19 -22.10 -6.17
N PRO A 225 5.30 -22.36 -6.90
CA PRO A 225 6.46 -21.46 -6.90
C PRO A 225 6.10 -20.02 -7.29
N GLU A 226 5.14 -19.84 -8.21
CA GLU A 226 4.65 -18.54 -8.63
C GLU A 226 3.78 -17.86 -7.56
N GLU A 227 2.90 -18.63 -6.90
CA GLU A 227 2.11 -18.16 -5.77
C GLU A 227 3.04 -17.69 -4.63
N VAL A 228 4.07 -18.47 -4.28
CA VAL A 228 5.08 -18.10 -3.27
C VAL A 228 5.75 -16.77 -3.61
N LEU A 229 6.23 -16.61 -4.86
CA LEU A 229 6.86 -15.37 -5.30
C LEU A 229 5.94 -14.17 -5.09
N HIS A 230 4.69 -14.27 -5.53
CA HIS A 230 3.75 -13.15 -5.43
C HIS A 230 3.28 -12.87 -3.99
N HIS A 231 3.34 -13.85 -3.09
CA HIS A 231 3.12 -13.63 -1.65
C HIS A 231 4.28 -12.87 -1.02
N VAL A 232 5.52 -13.22 -1.35
CA VAL A 232 6.72 -12.52 -0.86
C VAL A 232 6.78 -11.09 -1.43
N VAL A 233 6.57 -10.92 -2.73
CA VAL A 233 6.48 -9.60 -3.40
C VAL A 233 5.41 -8.72 -2.75
N LEU A 234 4.20 -9.25 -2.55
CA LEU A 234 3.11 -8.51 -1.93
C LEU A 234 3.46 -8.05 -0.51
N THR A 235 3.93 -8.97 0.32
CA THR A 235 4.16 -8.68 1.75
C THR A 235 5.36 -7.75 1.95
N VAL A 236 6.42 -7.90 1.16
CA VAL A 236 7.53 -6.93 1.14
C VAL A 236 7.05 -5.58 0.66
N GLY A 237 6.38 -5.49 -0.51
CA GLY A 237 5.91 -4.21 -1.03
C GLY A 237 4.94 -3.48 -0.09
N ALA A 238 3.95 -4.20 0.45
CA ALA A 238 2.93 -3.62 1.34
C ALA A 238 3.49 -3.12 2.68
N GLY A 239 4.60 -3.70 3.16
CA GLY A 239 5.23 -3.32 4.42
C GLY A 239 6.19 -2.12 4.32
N GLN A 240 6.46 -1.61 3.12
CA GLN A 240 7.53 -0.63 2.90
C GLN A 240 6.98 0.79 2.89
N GLU A 241 6.35 1.20 1.80
CA GLU A 241 5.97 2.61 1.60
C GLU A 241 4.96 3.12 2.63
N PRO A 242 3.89 2.39 2.98
CA PRO A 242 2.98 2.83 4.04
C PRO A 242 3.70 2.98 5.40
N THR A 243 4.67 2.13 5.70
CA THR A 243 5.41 2.21 6.97
C THR A 243 6.39 3.39 6.96
N THR A 244 7.08 3.62 5.84
CA THR A 244 7.92 4.81 5.64
C THR A 244 7.13 6.09 5.88
N ASN A 245 6.00 6.23 5.20
CA ASN A 245 5.15 7.42 5.28
C ASN A 245 4.57 7.60 6.68
N LEU A 246 4.21 6.50 7.35
CA LEU A 246 3.76 6.54 8.75
C LEU A 246 4.85 7.09 9.68
N ILE A 247 6.08 6.60 9.55
CA ILE A 247 7.22 7.05 10.37
C ILE A 247 7.51 8.52 10.07
N ALA A 248 7.60 8.89 8.78
CA ALA A 248 7.92 10.26 8.36
C ALA A 248 6.88 11.27 8.87
N ASN A 249 5.59 11.00 8.67
CA ASN A 249 4.52 11.90 9.13
C ASN A 249 4.45 11.97 10.65
N ALA A 250 4.67 10.86 11.36
CA ALA A 250 4.69 10.86 12.82
C ALA A 250 5.86 11.71 13.36
N LEU A 251 7.04 11.60 12.74
CA LEU A 251 8.19 12.44 13.06
C LEU A 251 7.91 13.91 12.76
N ALA A 252 7.29 14.23 11.62
CA ALA A 252 6.92 15.60 11.27
C ALA A 252 6.02 16.23 12.35
N ILE A 253 4.98 15.52 12.81
CA ILE A 253 4.11 15.97 13.90
C ILE A 253 4.92 16.15 15.20
N MET A 254 5.71 15.15 15.59
CA MET A 254 6.46 15.18 16.85
C MET A 254 7.52 16.27 16.91
N LEU A 255 8.10 16.65 15.78
CA LEU A 255 9.19 17.61 15.70
C LEU A 255 8.74 19.04 15.36
N SER A 256 7.53 19.20 14.80
CA SER A 256 7.04 20.51 14.32
C SER A 256 5.89 21.09 15.16
N ASP A 257 5.17 20.27 15.94
CA ASP A 257 4.13 20.75 16.87
C ASP A 257 4.72 20.83 18.29
N ASP A 258 4.91 22.04 18.80
CA ASP A 258 5.51 22.31 20.12
C ASP A 258 4.87 21.50 21.25
N ARG A 259 3.56 21.24 21.17
CA ARG A 259 2.83 20.47 22.19
C ARG A 259 3.27 19.00 22.18
N TYR A 260 3.46 18.44 20.99
CA TYR A 260 3.97 17.08 20.84
C TYR A 260 5.44 17.01 21.22
N TYR A 261 6.26 17.96 20.78
CA TYR A 261 7.67 17.98 21.10
C TYR A 261 7.90 18.03 22.61
N ALA A 262 7.29 18.99 23.31
CA ALA A 262 7.40 19.12 24.76
C ALA A 262 6.82 17.88 25.47
N GLY A 263 5.64 17.39 25.06
CA GLY A 263 4.99 16.24 25.67
C GLY A 263 5.76 14.93 25.49
N VAL A 264 6.34 14.69 24.32
CA VAL A 264 7.13 13.47 24.06
C VAL A 264 8.46 13.52 24.80
N THR A 265 9.13 14.68 24.83
CA THR A 265 10.43 14.83 25.48
C THR A 265 10.35 14.77 27.01
N ASN A 266 9.27 15.27 27.62
CA ASN A 266 9.06 15.21 29.07
C ASN A 266 8.26 13.98 29.53
N GLY A 267 7.84 13.11 28.60
CA GLY A 267 7.09 11.89 28.88
C GLY A 267 5.60 12.07 29.16
N ALA A 268 5.05 13.28 29.06
CA ALA A 268 3.62 13.54 29.21
C ALA A 268 2.77 13.03 28.03
N LEU A 269 3.39 12.75 26.87
CA LEU A 269 2.73 12.24 25.68
C LEU A 269 3.51 11.07 25.09
N ALA A 270 2.84 9.92 24.91
CA ALA A 270 3.47 8.77 24.27
C ALA A 270 3.56 8.99 22.73
N PRO A 271 4.67 8.61 22.07
CA PRO A 271 4.83 8.73 20.61
C PRO A 271 3.71 8.08 19.79
N VAL A 272 3.05 7.06 20.36
CA VAL A 272 1.90 6.38 19.73
C VAL A 272 0.73 7.33 19.43
N HIS A 273 0.60 8.44 20.16
CA HIS A 273 -0.43 9.45 19.88
C HIS A 273 -0.19 10.14 18.52
N ALA A 274 1.07 10.39 18.15
CA ALA A 274 1.39 10.93 16.83
C ALA A 274 1.07 9.90 15.74
N VAL A 275 1.41 8.62 15.97
CA VAL A 275 1.08 7.51 15.06
C VAL A 275 -0.43 7.42 14.81
N HIS A 276 -1.26 7.43 15.86
CA HIS A 276 -2.72 7.41 15.71
C HIS A 276 -3.25 8.64 14.96
N ARG A 277 -2.67 9.81 15.21
CA ARG A 277 -3.06 11.04 14.51
C ARG A 277 -2.75 10.95 13.02
N VAL A 278 -1.58 10.44 12.63
CA VAL A 278 -1.25 10.21 11.21
C VAL A 278 -2.25 9.24 10.58
N LEU A 279 -2.49 8.09 11.19
CA LEU A 279 -3.40 7.08 10.64
C LEU A 279 -4.82 7.61 10.40
N ARG A 280 -5.27 8.59 11.19
CA ARG A 280 -6.56 9.25 11.04
C ARG A 280 -6.50 10.40 10.04
N ASP A 281 -5.65 11.39 10.28
CA ASP A 281 -5.67 12.68 9.57
C ASP A 281 -4.96 12.61 8.21
N GLU A 282 -3.84 11.89 8.12
CA GLU A 282 -2.97 11.80 6.95
C GLU A 282 -2.52 10.36 6.73
N PRO A 283 -3.45 9.44 6.38
CA PRO A 283 -3.16 8.03 6.31
C PRO A 283 -2.00 7.78 5.32
N PRO A 284 -1.03 6.90 5.65
CA PRO A 284 0.19 6.70 4.86
C PRO A 284 -0.02 6.23 3.40
N MET A 285 -1.24 5.80 3.10
CA MET A 285 -1.73 5.49 1.76
C MET A 285 -3.12 6.12 1.63
N ALA A 286 -3.24 7.19 0.84
CA ALA A 286 -4.46 7.99 0.79
C ALA A 286 -5.57 7.34 -0.06
N ASN A 287 -5.25 6.90 -1.28
CA ASN A 287 -6.20 6.32 -2.23
C ASN A 287 -5.68 4.97 -2.72
N TYR A 288 -6.38 3.88 -2.40
CA TYR A 288 -6.02 2.54 -2.88
C TYR A 288 -7.25 1.64 -2.90
N ALA A 289 -7.14 0.44 -2.30
CA ALA A 289 -8.22 -0.52 -2.10
C ALA A 289 -9.12 -0.64 -3.34
N ALA A 290 -8.51 -1.01 -4.47
CA ALA A 290 -9.23 -1.27 -5.70
C ALA A 290 -10.23 -2.42 -5.50
N HIS A 291 -11.42 -2.24 -6.07
CA HIS A 291 -12.50 -3.21 -6.17
C HIS A 291 -13.18 -3.06 -7.53
N TYR A 292 -13.85 -4.14 -7.93
CA TYR A 292 -14.53 -4.26 -9.20
C TYR A 292 -15.94 -4.80 -8.93
N PRO A 293 -17.01 -4.04 -9.20
CA PRO A 293 -18.36 -4.49 -8.91
C PRO A 293 -18.73 -5.63 -9.87
N ARG A 294 -19.32 -6.72 -9.35
CA ARG A 294 -19.71 -7.87 -10.19
C ARG A 294 -20.90 -7.60 -11.12
N HIS A 295 -21.66 -6.54 -10.84
CA HIS A 295 -22.83 -6.11 -11.59
C HIS A 295 -22.93 -4.58 -11.53
N ASN A 296 -23.82 -3.97 -12.30
CA ASN A 296 -24.00 -2.51 -12.26
C ASN A 296 -24.52 -2.08 -10.88
N VAL A 297 -23.85 -1.12 -10.24
CA VAL A 297 -24.21 -0.58 -8.92
C VAL A 297 -24.66 0.87 -9.06
N ARG A 298 -25.76 1.25 -8.40
CA ARG A 298 -26.18 2.65 -8.29
C ARG A 298 -25.78 3.20 -6.93
N ILE A 299 -25.07 4.31 -6.92
CA ILE A 299 -24.69 5.04 -5.71
C ILE A 299 -25.03 6.50 -5.94
N ASN A 300 -25.94 7.04 -5.12
CA ASN A 300 -26.52 8.36 -5.32
C ASN A 300 -27.05 8.48 -6.77
N ASN A 301 -26.60 9.50 -7.51
CA ASN A 301 -26.98 9.73 -8.91
C ASN A 301 -26.03 9.06 -9.92
N LEU A 302 -25.01 8.33 -9.45
CA LEU A 302 -24.04 7.65 -10.31
C LEU A 302 -24.44 6.19 -10.55
N SER A 303 -24.34 5.76 -11.80
CA SER A 303 -24.46 4.36 -12.21
C SER A 303 -23.06 3.84 -12.53
N ILE A 304 -22.51 3.03 -11.63
CA ILE A 304 -21.18 2.40 -11.77
C ILE A 304 -21.36 1.09 -12.55
N PRO A 305 -20.77 0.97 -13.76
CA PRO A 305 -20.85 -0.27 -14.54
C PRO A 305 -20.10 -1.41 -13.87
N ALA A 306 -20.57 -2.64 -14.09
CA ALA A 306 -19.87 -3.86 -13.71
C ALA A 306 -18.41 -3.82 -14.20
N HIS A 307 -17.51 -4.36 -13.38
CA HIS A 307 -16.06 -4.47 -13.63
C HIS A 307 -15.33 -3.12 -13.82
N SER A 308 -15.95 -1.99 -13.48
CA SER A 308 -15.25 -0.71 -13.42
C SER A 308 -14.32 -0.64 -12.20
N LEU A 309 -13.20 0.08 -12.32
CA LEU A 309 -12.36 0.36 -11.16
C LEU A 309 -13.09 1.25 -10.16
N VAL A 310 -13.21 0.78 -8.92
CA VAL A 310 -13.65 1.57 -7.77
C VAL A 310 -12.58 1.50 -6.69
N MET A 311 -12.05 2.66 -6.32
CA MET A 311 -11.05 2.84 -5.27
C MET A 311 -11.67 3.45 -4.03
N VAL A 312 -11.04 3.24 -2.88
CA VAL A 312 -11.41 3.91 -1.63
C VAL A 312 -10.34 4.93 -1.28
N SER A 313 -10.75 6.15 -1.01
CA SER A 313 -9.91 7.16 -0.37
C SER A 313 -10.02 7.03 1.14
N PHE A 314 -8.98 6.47 1.77
CA PHE A 314 -8.88 6.44 3.23
C PHE A 314 -8.75 7.85 3.81
N ALA A 315 -8.01 8.72 3.14
CA ALA A 315 -7.84 10.11 3.56
C ALA A 315 -9.19 10.86 3.53
N ALA A 316 -9.92 10.78 2.42
CA ALA A 316 -11.20 11.48 2.31
C ALA A 316 -12.28 10.88 3.22
N ALA A 317 -12.31 9.55 3.38
CA ALA A 317 -13.24 8.87 4.26
C ALA A 317 -12.98 9.21 5.74
N ASN A 318 -11.72 9.26 6.18
CA ASN A 318 -11.40 9.65 7.55
C ASN A 318 -11.66 11.13 7.83
N ALA A 319 -11.56 11.98 6.80
CA ALA A 319 -11.89 13.41 6.88
C ALA A 319 -13.38 13.70 6.61
N ASP A 320 -14.24 12.68 6.51
CA ASP A 320 -15.67 12.86 6.28
C ASP A 320 -16.33 13.51 7.50
N PRO A 321 -16.97 14.69 7.36
CA PRO A 321 -17.68 15.34 8.47
C PRO A 321 -18.84 14.52 9.06
N GLN A 322 -19.33 13.51 8.32
CA GLN A 322 -20.37 12.58 8.76
C GLN A 322 -19.78 11.27 9.34
N GLY A 323 -18.45 11.16 9.37
CA GLY A 323 -17.69 10.09 10.02
C GLY A 323 -17.61 10.25 11.55
N PRO A 324 -17.12 9.21 12.26
CA PRO A 324 -17.00 9.20 13.71
C PRO A 324 -15.87 10.09 14.27
#